data_AF-A0AAJ2NTW6-F1
#
_entry.id   AF-A0AAJ2NTW6-F1
#
_cell.length_a   1.000
_cell.length_b   1.000
_cell.length_c   1.000
_cell.angle_alpha   90.00
_cell.angle_beta   90.00
_cell.angle_gamma   90.00
#
_symmetry.space_group_name_H-M   'P 1'
#
loop_
_entity.id
_entity.type
_entity.pdbx_description
1 polymer ?
#
loop_
_entity_poly.entity_id
_entity_poly.type
_entity_poly.pdbx_seq_one_letter_code
_entity_poly.pdbx_strand_id
1 'polypeptide(L)' 'SNFDQKKVLVCYPTMTLGAQAIIDILDLDVDVFTIEHADEIKSTVIELKEMGYQLMIGDVGTTEAAKNYGLESFLI' A
#
# COMPACT_ATOMS: atom_id res chain seq x y z
N SER A 1 1.63 -21.16 -3.83
CA SER A 1 2.56 -20.34 -3.04
C SER A 1 2.18 -18.89 -3.28
N ASN A 2 1.15 -18.37 -2.61
CA ASN A 2 0.61 -17.01 -2.86
C ASN A 2 1.10 -15.98 -1.84
N PHE A 3 2.07 -16.35 -0.99
CA PHE A 3 2.48 -15.53 0.15
C PHE A 3 3.81 -14.78 -0.07
N ASP A 4 4.57 -15.05 -1.13
CA ASP A 4 5.88 -14.42 -1.41
C ASP A 4 5.79 -13.07 -2.13
N GLN A 5 4.58 -12.53 -2.33
CA GLN A 5 4.43 -11.22 -2.95
C GLN A 5 4.83 -10.14 -1.95
N LYS A 6 5.73 -9.23 -2.34
CA LYS A 6 6.08 -8.04 -1.54
C LYS A 6 4.89 -7.09 -1.50
N LYS A 7 4.37 -6.83 -0.30
CA LYS A 7 3.13 -6.08 -0.06
C LYS A 7 3.43 -4.74 0.60
N VAL A 8 2.63 -3.75 0.25
CA VAL A 8 2.67 -2.44 0.89
C VAL A 8 1.25 -1.94 1.17
N LEU A 9 1.01 -1.49 2.39
CA LEU A 9 -0.17 -0.73 2.77
C LEU A 9 0.09 0.75 2.49
N VAL A 10 -0.76 1.39 1.71
CA VAL A 10 -0.66 2.82 1.37
C VAL A 10 -1.94 3.53 1.80
N CYS A 11 -1.82 4.38 2.81
CA CYS A 11 -2.96 5.06 3.43
C CYS A 11 -2.58 6.45 3.96
N TYR A 12 -3.59 7.21 4.36
CA TYR A 12 -3.41 8.49 5.07
C TYR A 12 -2.93 8.29 6.52
N PRO A 13 -2.32 9.32 7.16
CA PRO A 13 -1.69 9.19 8.48
C PRO A 13 -2.62 8.69 9.59
N THR A 14 -3.91 9.01 9.49
CA THR A 14 -4.93 8.59 10.46
C THR A 14 -5.17 7.08 10.48
N MET A 15 -4.85 6.38 9.38
CA MET A 15 -5.05 4.93 9.24
C MET A 15 -3.74 4.14 9.40
N THR A 16 -2.60 4.71 8.97
CA THR A 16 -1.31 4.01 9.02
C THR A 16 -0.83 3.72 10.45
N LEU A 17 -1.16 4.59 11.42
CA LEU A 17 -0.84 4.36 12.84
C LEU A 17 -1.48 3.10 13.42
N GLY A 18 -2.79 2.91 13.16
CA GLY A 18 -3.51 1.73 13.64
C GLY A 18 -3.05 0.46 12.94
N ALA A 19 -2.78 0.55 11.63
CA ALA A 19 -2.29 -0.58 10.85
C ALA A 19 -0.88 -1.02 11.26
N GLN A 20 0.04 -0.09 11.52
CA GLN A 20 1.38 -0.41 11.98
C GLN A 20 1.34 -1.19 13.30
N ALA A 21 0.50 -0.78 14.24
CA ALA A 21 0.35 -1.49 15.51
C ALA A 21 -0.11 -2.95 15.31
N ILE A 22 -1.04 -3.19 14.38
CA ILE A 22 -1.52 -4.56 14.08
C ILE A 22 -0.44 -5.37 13.38
N ILE A 23 0.28 -4.77 12.41
CA ILE A 23 1.39 -5.39 11.69
C ILE A 23 2.48 -5.84 12.68
N ASP A 24 2.85 -4.96 13.62
CA ASP A 24 3.86 -5.25 14.64
C ASP A 24 3.40 -6.37 15.59
N ILE A 25 2.13 -6.36 16.00
CA ILE A 25 1.57 -7.37 16.92
C ILE A 25 1.52 -8.76 16.26
N LEU A 26 1.19 -8.81 14.97
CA LEU A 26 0.97 -10.05 14.24
C LEU A 26 2.19 -10.52 13.43
N ASP A 27 3.29 -9.77 13.43
CA ASP A 27 4.51 -10.03 12.67
C ASP A 27 4.22 -10.24 11.17
N LEU A 28 3.43 -9.33 10.60
CA LEU A 28 3.03 -9.40 9.19
C LEU A 28 4.13 -8.85 8.29
N ASP A 29 4.44 -9.57 7.22
CA ASP A 29 5.34 -9.11 6.15
C ASP A 29 4.59 -8.15 5.19
N VAL A 30 4.34 -6.94 5.69
CA VAL A 30 3.67 -5.84 4.97
C VAL A 30 4.35 -4.53 5.32
N ASP A 31 4.91 -3.85 4.33
CA ASP A 31 5.47 -2.50 4.49
C ASP A 31 4.33 -1.46 4.59
N VAL A 32 4.56 -0.36 5.32
CA VAL A 32 3.59 0.74 5.44
C VAL A 32 4.15 2.00 4.78
N PHE A 33 3.36 2.59 3.88
CA PHE A 33 3.64 3.87 3.24
C PHE A 33 2.51 4.84 3.56
N THR A 34 2.87 6.07 3.95
CA THR A 34 1.89 7.11 4.27
C THR A 34 1.90 8.16 3.16
N ILE A 35 0.71 8.52 2.67
CA ILE A 35 0.51 9.66 1.77
C ILE A 35 -0.24 10.76 2.53
N GLU A 36 0.09 12.02 2.27
CA GLU A 36 -0.58 13.18 2.89
C GLU A 36 -1.69 13.71 1.97
N HIS A 37 -1.48 13.60 0.66
CA HIS A 37 -2.34 14.17 -0.36
C HIS A 37 -2.60 13.19 -1.52
N ALA A 38 -3.79 13.29 -2.12
CA ALA A 38 -4.22 12.38 -3.18
C ALA A 38 -3.42 12.53 -4.48
N ASP A 39 -2.79 13.68 -4.72
CA ASP A 39 -1.93 13.94 -5.88
C ASP A 39 -0.59 13.17 -5.81
N GLU A 40 -0.14 12.78 -4.61
CA GLU A 40 1.06 11.97 -4.39
C GLU A 40 0.86 10.49 -4.79
N ILE A 41 -0.38 10.04 -4.97
CA ILE A 41 -0.67 8.62 -5.23
C ILE A 41 0.01 8.15 -6.52
N LYS A 42 0.05 9.00 -7.55
CA LYS A 42 0.66 8.63 -8.83
C LYS A 42 2.16 8.38 -8.70
N SER A 43 2.90 9.31 -8.11
CA SER A 43 4.35 9.16 -7.90
C SER A 43 4.63 7.97 -6.99
N THR A 44 3.84 7.82 -5.93
CA THR A 44 3.92 6.70 -4.99
C THR A 44 3.78 5.35 -5.69
N VAL A 45 2.76 5.16 -6.56
CA VAL A 45 2.58 3.88 -7.27
C VAL A 45 3.77 3.57 -8.18
N ILE A 46 4.35 4.58 -8.84
CA ILE A 46 5.51 4.40 -9.72
C ILE A 46 6.73 3.95 -8.88
N GLU A 47 7.02 4.66 -7.79
CA GLU A 47 8.12 4.34 -6.88
C GLU A 47 7.98 2.93 -6.30
N LEU A 48 6.77 2.56 -5.86
CA LEU A 48 6.52 1.24 -5.29
C LEU A 48 6.74 0.11 -6.32
N LYS A 49 6.37 0.34 -7.59
CA LYS A 49 6.67 -0.62 -8.67
C LYS A 49 8.17 -0.76 -8.89
N GLU A 50 8.92 0.35 -8.88
CA GLU A 50 10.39 0.33 -9.01
C GLU A 50 11.07 -0.36 -7.82
N MET A 51 10.49 -0.25 -6.62
CA MET A 51 10.92 -0.95 -5.41
C MET A 51 10.53 -2.44 -5.36
N GLY A 52 9.87 -2.95 -6.41
CA GLY A 52 9.50 -4.35 -6.57
C GLY A 52 8.26 -4.78 -5.77
N TYR A 53 7.45 -3.84 -5.30
CA TYR A 53 6.16 -4.18 -4.70
C TYR A 53 5.20 -4.72 -5.75
N GLN A 54 4.48 -5.76 -5.36
CA GLN A 54 3.59 -6.49 -6.25
C GLN A 54 2.12 -6.23 -5.91
N LEU A 55 1.83 -5.96 -4.63
CA LEU A 55 0.48 -5.73 -4.13
C LEU A 55 0.44 -4.47 -3.25
N MET A 56 -0.42 -3.53 -3.62
CA MET A 56 -0.81 -2.39 -2.79
C MET A 56 -2.10 -2.71 -2.03
N ILE A 57 -2.15 -2.40 -0.74
CA ILE A 57 -3.34 -2.45 0.10
C ILE A 57 -3.73 -1.00 0.41
N GLY A 58 -5.01 -0.65 0.34
CA GLY A 58 -5.44 0.72 0.63
C GLY A 58 -6.95 0.90 0.57
N ASP A 59 -7.39 2.17 0.67
CA ASP A 59 -8.77 2.58 0.51
C ASP A 59 -9.20 2.73 -0.97
N VAL A 60 -10.45 3.15 -1.22
CA VAL A 60 -10.99 3.30 -2.58
C VAL A 60 -10.16 4.28 -3.41
N GLY A 61 -9.71 5.39 -2.83
CA GLY A 61 -8.95 6.42 -3.57
C GLY A 61 -7.57 5.95 -4.00
N THR A 62 -6.87 5.23 -3.12
CA THR A 62 -5.53 4.68 -3.38
C THR A 62 -5.56 3.47 -4.31
N THR A 63 -6.56 2.59 -4.17
CA THR A 63 -6.67 1.37 -4.98
C THR A 63 -7.12 1.64 -6.43
N GLU A 64 -7.99 2.64 -6.67
CA GLU A 64 -8.36 3.04 -8.04
C GLU A 64 -7.14 3.57 -8.82
N ALA A 65 -6.32 4.40 -8.17
CA ALA A 65 -5.11 4.91 -8.78
C ALA A 65 -4.09 3.80 -9.06
N ALA A 66 -3.85 2.88 -8.11
CA ALA A 66 -2.96 1.74 -8.34
C ALA A 66 -3.36 0.90 -9.56
N LYS A 67 -4.65 0.60 -9.71
CA LYS A 67 -5.17 -0.09 -10.90
C LYS A 67 -4.89 0.68 -12.19
N ASN A 68 -5.11 2.00 -12.19
CA ASN A 68 -4.86 2.85 -13.35
C ASN A 68 -3.37 2.88 -13.76
N TYR A 69 -2.45 2.68 -12.82
CA TYR A 69 -1.00 2.65 -13.06
C TYR A 69 -0.41 1.22 -13.12
N GLY A 70 -1.27 0.20 -13.12
CA GLY A 70 -0.89 -1.20 -13.31
C GLY A 70 -0.12 -1.80 -12.15
N LEU A 71 -0.49 -1.48 -10.91
CA LEU A 71 -0.11 -2.20 -9.69
C LEU A 71 -1.34 -2.98 -9.20
N GLU A 72 -1.18 -4.25 -8.84
CA GLU A 72 -2.28 -5.00 -8.23
C GLU A 72 -2.68 -4.35 -6.91
N SER A 73 -3.97 -4.30 -6.63
CA SER A 73 -4.49 -3.58 -5.47
C SER A 73 -5.55 -4.40 -4.72
N PHE A 74 -5.49 -4.40 -3.39
CA PHE A 74 -6.51 -4.98 -2.51
C PHE A 74 -7.18 -3.88 -1.69
N LEU A 75 -8.52 -3.85 -1.70
CA LEU A 75 -9.33 -2.88 -0.96
C LEU A 75 -9.64 -3.43 0.45
N ILE A 76 -9.42 -2.61 1.48
CA ILE A 76 -9.81 -2.88 2.87
C ILE A 76 -10.86 -1.91 3.41
#